data_AF-A0A1G0KA39-F1
#
_entry.id   AF-A0A1G0KA39-F1
#
_cell.length_a   1.000
_cell.length_b   1.000
_cell.length_c   1.000
_cell.angle_alpha   90.00
_cell.angle_beta   90.00
_cell.angle_gamma   90.00
#
_symmetry.space_group_name_H-M   'P 1'
#
loop_
_entity.id
_entity.type
_entity.pdbx_description
1 polymer ?
#
loop_
_entity_poly.entity_id
_entity_poly.type
_entity_poly.pdbx_seq_one_letter_code
_entity_poly.pdbx_strand_id
1 'polypeptide(L)'
;MTLVRALVKRAVQTVGCNDALGEKLVIAVNEACMNVIQHAYQGNSTGDIVLEIHHAGSQLRFKLVDFAAPIDLEKVKSRDLEDIRPGGLGVHFISEIMDEFKIGHLDGGNGNYLEMKKSID
;
A
#
# COMPACT_ATOMS: atom_id res chain seq x y z
N MET A 1 -1.35 12.89 -1.48
CA MET A 1 -1.88 12.81 -0.09
C MET A 1 -0.83 13.29 0.90
N THR A 2 -1.01 14.46 1.53
CA THR A 2 0.01 15.08 2.42
C THR A 2 0.11 14.39 3.79
N LEU A 3 -1.02 13.98 4.37
CA LEU A 3 -1.06 13.34 5.69
C LEU A 3 -0.34 11.98 5.71
N VAL A 4 -0.69 11.09 4.77
CA VAL A 4 -0.07 9.76 4.66
C VAL A 4 1.43 9.87 4.43
N ARG A 5 1.87 10.75 3.53
CA ARG A 5 3.29 11.06 3.32
C ARG A 5 3.97 11.42 4.64
N ALA A 6 3.40 12.35 5.41
CA ALA A 6 4.00 12.80 6.67
C ALA A 6 4.05 11.68 7.74
N LEU A 7 2.99 10.87 7.84
CA LEU A 7 2.93 9.74 8.78
C LEU A 7 3.96 8.67 8.45
N VAL A 8 4.06 8.27 7.18
CA VAL A 8 5.04 7.28 6.73
C VAL A 8 6.46 7.81 6.94
N LYS A 9 6.75 9.07 6.55
CA LYS A 9 8.06 9.70 6.80
C LYS A 9 8.46 9.67 8.26
N ARG A 10 7.53 10.04 9.14
CA ARG A 10 7.78 10.04 10.59
C ARG A 10 8.05 8.63 11.12
N ALA A 11 7.28 7.64 10.66
CA ALA A 11 7.45 6.25 11.08
C ALA A 11 8.82 5.69 10.67
N VAL A 12 9.22 5.87 9.40
CA VAL A 12 10.52 5.39 8.89
C VAL A 12 11.71 6.07 9.57
N GLN A 13 11.60 7.38 9.86
CA GLN A 13 12.65 8.12 10.59
C GLN A 13 12.78 7.64 12.04
N THR A 14 11.66 7.33 12.70
CA THR A 14 11.67 6.87 14.10
C THR A 14 12.39 5.52 14.26
N VAL A 15 12.40 4.70 13.22
CA VAL A 15 13.07 3.39 13.22
C VAL A 15 14.49 3.41 12.64
N GLY A 16 15.03 4.60 12.34
CA GLY A 16 16.41 4.76 11.86
C GLY A 16 16.62 4.41 10.38
N CYS A 17 15.54 4.30 9.60
CA CYS A 17 15.62 4.01 8.17
C CYS A 17 16.30 5.18 7.42
N ASN A 18 17.16 4.87 6.45
CA ASN A 18 17.82 5.92 5.67
C ASN A 18 16.82 6.74 4.83
N ASP A 19 17.16 8.01 4.56
CA ASP A 19 16.24 8.94 3.88
C ASP A 19 15.82 8.47 2.48
N ALA A 20 16.73 7.83 1.74
CA ALA A 20 16.44 7.35 0.39
C ALA A 20 15.39 6.22 0.38
N LEU A 21 15.51 5.26 1.30
CA LEU A 21 14.53 4.21 1.50
C LEU A 21 13.22 4.79 2.05
N GLY A 22 13.30 5.76 2.96
CA GLY A 22 12.12 6.46 3.48
C GLY A 22 11.26 7.11 2.39
N GLU A 23 11.87 7.81 1.44
CA GLU A 23 11.15 8.39 0.29
C GLU A 23 10.53 7.32 -0.62
N LYS A 24 11.22 6.20 -0.83
CA LYS A 24 10.65 5.06 -1.58
C LYS A 24 9.44 4.47 -0.87
N LEU A 25 9.51 4.27 0.45
CA LEU A 25 8.38 3.74 1.22
C LEU A 25 7.18 4.69 1.20
N VAL A 26 7.41 6.01 1.21
CA VAL A 26 6.36 7.01 0.99
C VAL A 26 5.69 6.84 -0.37
N ILE A 27 6.45 6.55 -1.43
CA ILE A 27 5.89 6.30 -2.77
C ILE A 27 5.01 5.05 -2.74
N ALA A 28 5.54 3.91 -2.26
CA ALA A 28 4.80 2.65 -2.21
C ALA A 28 3.47 2.76 -1.44
N VAL A 29 3.48 3.40 -0.26
CA VAL A 29 2.26 3.57 0.55
C VAL A 29 1.27 4.56 -0.11
N ASN A 30 1.75 5.61 -0.77
CA ASN A 30 0.86 6.52 -1.50
C ASN A 30 0.18 5.82 -2.68
N GLU A 31 0.92 5.01 -3.45
CA GLU A 31 0.36 4.22 -4.54
C GLU A 31 -0.68 3.22 -4.02
N ALA A 32 -0.39 2.55 -2.89
CA ALA A 32 -1.34 1.66 -2.23
C ALA A 32 -2.64 2.39 -1.86
N CYS A 33 -2.55 3.57 -1.25
CA CYS A 33 -3.73 4.37 -0.93
C CYS A 33 -4.48 4.85 -2.18
N MET A 34 -3.77 5.28 -3.22
CA MET A 34 -4.38 5.71 -4.48
C MET A 34 -5.11 4.56 -5.16
N ASN A 35 -4.56 3.35 -5.14
CA ASN A 35 -5.21 2.16 -5.66
C ASN A 35 -6.54 1.88 -4.93
N VAL A 36 -6.57 2.00 -3.61
CA VAL A 36 -7.82 1.84 -2.84
C VAL A 36 -8.85 2.90 -3.23
N ILE A 37 -8.46 4.18 -3.28
CA ILE A 37 -9.37 5.28 -3.61
C ILE A 37 -9.93 5.13 -5.05
N GLN A 38 -9.05 4.88 -6.02
CA GLN A 38 -9.42 4.86 -7.44
C GLN A 38 -10.10 3.56 -7.86
N HIS A 39 -9.69 2.42 -7.30
CA HIS A 39 -10.14 1.10 -7.77
C HIS A 39 -11.12 0.42 -6.82
N ALA A 40 -10.87 0.43 -5.50
CA ALA A 40 -11.79 -0.19 -4.55
C ALA A 40 -13.04 0.70 -4.36
N TYR A 41 -12.84 1.99 -4.10
CA TYR A 41 -13.93 2.96 -3.94
C TYR A 41 -14.41 3.59 -5.26
N GLN A 42 -13.82 3.23 -6.40
CA GLN A 42 -14.19 3.75 -7.73
C GLN A 42 -14.20 5.29 -7.81
N GLY A 43 -13.29 5.95 -7.08
CA GLY A 43 -13.21 7.41 -7.01
C GLY A 43 -14.19 8.06 -6.03
N ASN A 44 -14.97 7.28 -5.27
CA ASN A 44 -15.83 7.81 -4.21
C ASN A 44 -14.98 8.27 -3.01
N SER A 45 -15.18 9.51 -2.57
CA SER A 45 -14.44 10.15 -1.48
C SER A 45 -14.99 9.89 -0.08
N THR A 46 -16.07 9.10 0.05
CA THR A 46 -16.68 8.79 1.37
C THR A 46 -16.17 7.50 2.00
N GLY A 47 -15.20 6.83 1.38
CA GLY A 47 -14.63 5.58 1.87
C GLY A 47 -13.53 5.78 2.92
N ASP A 48 -13.51 4.92 3.93
CA ASP A 48 -12.47 4.93 4.97
C ASP A 48 -11.29 4.01 4.58
N ILE A 49 -10.07 4.47 4.87
CA ILE A 49 -8.85 3.69 4.73
C ILE A 49 -8.14 3.66 6.08
N VAL A 50 -7.93 2.46 6.60
CA VAL A 50 -7.12 2.25 7.81
C VAL A 50 -5.71 1.91 7.37
N LEU A 51 -4.73 2.74 7.78
CA LEU A 51 -3.31 2.46 7.59
C LEU A 51 -2.68 2.13 8.94
N GLU A 52 -2.19 0.91 9.07
CA GLU A 52 -1.39 0.46 10.19
C GLU A 52 0.08 0.38 9.78
N ILE A 53 0.97 0.88 10.65
CA ILE A 53 2.42 0.80 10.47
C ILE A 53 3.00 0.09 11.67
N HIS A 54 3.58 -1.08 11.43
CA HIS A 54 4.17 -1.93 12.45
C HIS A 54 5.67 -2.02 12.23
N HIS A 55 6.43 -1.93 13.31
CA HIS A 55 7.88 -2.14 13.31
C HIS A 55 8.22 -3.29 14.26
N ALA A 56 8.96 -4.28 13.76
CA ALA A 56 9.42 -5.40 14.56
C ALA A 56 10.81 -5.84 14.08
N GLY A 57 11.82 -5.70 14.95
CA GLY A 57 13.21 -6.03 14.62
C GLY A 57 13.72 -5.19 13.46
N SER A 58 14.15 -5.83 12.39
CA SER A 58 14.63 -5.20 11.14
C SER A 58 13.55 -5.16 10.05
N GLN A 59 12.26 -5.15 10.42
CA GLN A 59 11.17 -5.17 9.43
C GLN A 59 10.11 -4.12 9.74
N LEU A 60 9.76 -3.36 8.71
CA LEU A 60 8.55 -2.55 8.64
C LEU A 60 7.43 -3.31 7.93
N ARG A 61 6.23 -3.24 8.47
CA ARG A 61 5.00 -3.76 7.87
C ARG A 61 3.97 -2.65 7.78
N PHE A 62 3.44 -2.45 6.59
CA PHE A 62 2.34 -1.54 6.32
C PHE A 62 1.12 -2.37 5.98
N LYS A 63 0.02 -2.16 6.69
CA LYS A 63 -1.25 -2.82 6.41
C LYS A 63 -2.29 -1.76 6.10
N LEU A 64 -2.84 -1.82 4.90
CA LEU A 64 -3.97 -1.01 4.48
C LEU A 64 -5.22 -1.88 4.53
N VAL A 65 -6.29 -1.34 5.09
CA VAL A 65 -7.61 -1.95 5.11
C VAL A 65 -8.63 -0.94 4.60
N ASP A 66 -9.52 -1.41 3.73
CA ASP A 66 -10.69 -0.67 3.26
C ASP A 66 -11.96 -1.50 3.43
N PHE A 67 -13.09 -0.81 3.36
CA PHE A 67 -14.42 -1.39 3.50
C PHE A 67 -15.24 -1.28 2.20
N ALA A 68 -14.55 -1.19 1.05
CA ALA A 68 -15.22 -1.22 -0.24
C ALA A 68 -15.73 -2.64 -0.55
N ALA A 69 -16.48 -2.77 -1.65
CA ALA A 69 -16.84 -4.08 -2.16
C ALA A 69 -15.57 -4.92 -2.45
N PRO A 70 -15.62 -6.25 -2.26
CA PRO A 70 -14.52 -7.15 -2.64
C PRO A 70 -14.05 -6.91 -4.07
N ILE A 71 -12.74 -6.67 -4.23
CA ILE A 71 -12.13 -6.49 -5.54
C ILE A 71 -11.79 -7.84 -6.19
N ASP A 72 -11.71 -7.87 -7.52
CA ASP A 72 -11.25 -9.04 -8.26
C ASP A 72 -9.72 -9.18 -8.16
N LEU A 73 -9.24 -10.05 -7.27
CA LEU A 73 -7.81 -10.23 -6.98
C LEU A 73 -7.01 -10.73 -8.20
N GLU A 74 -7.63 -11.48 -9.11
CA GLU A 74 -6.97 -12.00 -10.31
C GLU A 74 -6.71 -10.87 -11.32
N LYS A 75 -7.63 -9.91 -11.42
CA LYS A 75 -7.40 -8.68 -12.22
C LYS A 75 -6.32 -7.79 -11.65
N VAL A 76 -6.14 -7.76 -10.33
CA VAL A 76 -5.05 -7.00 -9.69
C VAL A 76 -3.70 -7.62 -10.07
N LYS A 77 -3.54 -8.93 -9.88
CA LYS A 77 -2.30 -9.64 -10.23
C LYS A 77 -1.99 -9.62 -11.73
N SER A 78 -3.00 -9.77 -12.57
CA SER A 78 -2.80 -9.79 -14.04
C SER A 78 -2.32 -8.44 -14.59
N ARG A 79 -2.62 -7.33 -13.92
CA ARG A 79 -2.11 -6.00 -14.31
C ARG A 79 -0.62 -5.82 -14.03
N ASP A 80 -0.01 -6.68 -13.20
CA ASP A 80 1.38 -6.53 -12.74
C ASP A 80 2.46 -6.86 -13.80
N LEU A 81 2.12 -7.58 -14.87
CA LEU A 81 3.14 -8.08 -15.82
C LEU A 81 3.10 -7.43 -17.21
N GLU A 82 1.97 -6.88 -17.67
CA GLU A 82 1.81 -6.55 -19.10
C GLU A 82 1.29 -5.14 -19.40
N ASP A 83 0.85 -4.35 -18.42
CA ASP A 83 0.08 -3.12 -18.69
C ASP A 83 0.68 -1.86 -18.04
N ILE A 84 1.88 -1.47 -18.48
CA ILE A 84 2.46 -0.16 -18.15
C ILE A 84 1.68 0.93 -18.93
N ARG A 85 0.63 1.48 -18.30
CA ARG A 85 -0.10 2.66 -18.80
C ARG A 85 0.18 3.91 -17.96
N PRO A 86 0.06 5.12 -18.53
CA PRO A 86 0.05 6.35 -17.74
C PRO A 86 -1.12 6.29 -16.75
N GLY A 87 -0.82 6.21 -15.44
CA GLY A 87 -1.81 6.04 -14.37
C GLY A 87 -2.01 4.62 -13.83
N GLY A 88 -1.23 3.62 -14.29
CA GLY A 88 -1.32 2.21 -13.87
C GLY A 88 -0.10 1.67 -13.11
N LEU A 89 0.81 2.54 -12.65
CA LEU A 89 2.12 2.15 -12.10
C LEU A 89 2.09 1.69 -10.63
N GLY A 90 0.94 1.74 -9.96
CA GLY A 90 0.88 1.68 -8.50
C GLY A 90 1.40 0.37 -7.91
N VAL A 91 0.98 -0.78 -8.46
CA VAL A 91 1.43 -2.09 -7.95
C VAL A 91 2.87 -2.40 -8.40
N HIS A 92 3.31 -1.88 -9.55
CA HIS A 92 4.70 -2.00 -9.98
C HIS A 92 5.66 -1.37 -8.96
N PHE A 93 5.40 -0.12 -8.53
CA PHE A 93 6.21 0.53 -7.50
C PHE A 93 6.16 -0.23 -6.16
N ILE A 94 4.99 -0.75 -5.78
CA ILE A 94 4.88 -1.59 -4.59
C ILE A 94 5.78 -2.84 -4.73
N SER A 95 5.74 -3.51 -5.87
CA SER A 95 6.54 -4.72 -6.15
C SER A 95 8.05 -4.45 -6.24
N GLU A 96 8.45 -3.27 -6.72
CA GLU A 96 9.86 -2.88 -6.85
C GLU A 96 10.44 -2.46 -5.49
N ILE A 97 9.64 -1.79 -4.66
CA ILE A 97 10.11 -1.18 -3.41
C ILE A 97 10.00 -2.14 -2.23
N MET A 98 8.91 -2.90 -2.14
CA MET A 98 8.62 -3.80 -1.02
C MET A 98 9.26 -5.18 -1.24
N ASP A 99 9.62 -5.87 -0.17
CA ASP A 99 10.20 -7.22 -0.28
C ASP A 99 9.09 -8.26 -0.51
N GLU A 100 7.94 -8.06 0.13
CA GLU A 100 6.75 -8.88 -0.06
C GLU A 100 5.49 -8.03 0.09
N PHE A 101 4.42 -8.44 -0.61
CA PHE A 101 3.08 -7.94 -0.36
C PHE A 101 2.04 -9.05 -0.52
N LYS A 102 0.91 -8.90 0.17
CA LYS A 102 -0.24 -9.81 0.12
C LYS A 102 -1.52 -8.99 0.10
N ILE A 103 -2.44 -9.38 -0.77
CA ILE A 103 -3.75 -8.76 -0.90
C ILE A 103 -4.85 -9.81 -0.70
N GLY A 104 -5.96 -9.41 -0.08
CA GLY A 104 -7.08 -10.31 0.17
C GLY A 104 -8.31 -9.59 0.66
N HIS A 105 -9.31 -10.35 1.09
CA HIS A 105 -10.55 -9.84 1.67
C HIS A 105 -10.52 -9.92 3.19
N LEU A 106 -11.25 -9.02 3.85
CA LEU A 106 -11.48 -9.12 5.28
C LEU A 106 -12.38 -10.32 5.60
N ASP A 107 -12.24 -10.85 6.81
CA ASP A 107 -13.13 -11.89 7.33
C ASP A 107 -14.59 -11.41 7.29
N GLY A 108 -15.47 -12.23 6.72
CA GLY A 108 -16.88 -11.86 6.49
C GLY A 108 -17.15 -11.18 5.14
N GLY A 109 -16.14 -10.96 4.31
CA GLY A 109 -16.29 -10.56 2.90
C GLY A 109 -16.66 -9.09 2.67
N ASN A 110 -16.63 -8.25 3.71
CA ASN A 110 -16.86 -6.81 3.58
C ASN A 110 -15.53 -6.07 3.75
N GLY A 111 -14.91 -5.71 2.62
CA GLY A 111 -13.64 -4.99 2.61
C GLY A 111 -12.45 -5.80 2.11
N ASN A 112 -11.36 -5.08 1.89
CA ASN A 112 -10.12 -5.61 1.35
C ASN A 112 -8.96 -5.24 2.27
N TYR A 113 -7.87 -5.98 2.17
CA TYR A 113 -6.61 -5.62 2.81
C TYR A 113 -5.44 -5.77 1.85
N LEU A 114 -4.43 -4.91 2.03
CA LEU A 114 -3.11 -5.02 1.45
C LEU A 114 -2.08 -4.94 2.56
N GLU A 115 -1.28 -5.99 2.73
CA GLU A 115 -0.14 -6.02 3.63
C GLU A 115 1.15 -5.97 2.81
N MET A 116 2.06 -5.07 3.16
CA MET A 116 3.36 -4.90 2.51
C MET A 116 4.46 -4.93 3.56
N LYS A 117 5.57 -5.62 3.31
CA LYS A 117 6.70 -5.67 4.24
C LYS A 117 8.01 -5.27 3.58
N LYS A 118 8.85 -4.58 4.36
CA LYS A 118 10.17 -4.13 3.97
C LYS A 118 11.17 -4.35 5.08
N SER A 119 12.28 -4.97 4.76
CA SER A 119 13.44 -5.09 5.65
C SER A 119 14.19 -3.76 5.69
N ILE A 120 14.59 -3.34 6.88
CA ILE A 120 15.39 -2.15 7.14
C ILE A 120 16.73 -2.59 7.74
N ASP A 121 17.82 -2.10 7.19
CA ASP A 121 19.20 -2.37 7.62
C ASP A 121 19.70 -1.33 8.64
#